data_AF-A0A662Z583-F1
#
_entry.id   AF-A0A662Z583-F1
#
_cell.length_a   1.000
_cell.length_b   1.000
_cell.length_c   1.000
_cell.angle_alpha   90.00
_cell.angle_beta   90.00
_cell.angle_gamma   90.00
#
_symmetry.space_group_name_H-M   'P 1'
#
loop_
_entity.id
_entity.type
_entity.pdbx_description
1 polymer ?
#
loop_
_entity_poly.entity_id
_entity_poly.type
_entity_poly.pdbx_seq_one_letter_code
_entity_poly.pdbx_strand_id
1 'polypeptide(L)'
;MINNNQLNQLEIDFIREDREKVVPAKRVDIVSVKMVKEQSMLYKKRVVSSPHDAYELIKQFLGDVDREYFVVVCLDTKNQPTAINICHIGSLAASIVHPREVLKPAILSNAAGFIVGHNHPSGVIL
;
A
#
# COMPACT_ATOMS: atom_id res chain seq x y z
N MET A 1 -9.19 -65.28 12.52
CA MET A 1 -10.59 -64.88 12.25
C MET A 1 -10.79 -63.53 12.89
N ILE A 2 -10.95 -62.47 12.10
CA ILE A 2 -11.21 -61.12 12.62
C ILE A 2 -12.65 -61.13 13.16
N ASN A 3 -12.84 -60.71 14.42
CA ASN A 3 -14.15 -60.67 15.06
C ASN A 3 -15.00 -59.54 14.42
N ASN A 4 -16.29 -59.78 14.19
CA ASN A 4 -17.26 -58.81 13.64
C ASN A 4 -17.24 -57.44 14.35
N ASN A 5 -16.85 -57.37 15.63
CA ASN A 5 -16.66 -56.11 16.35
C ASN A 5 -15.48 -55.26 15.85
N GLN A 6 -14.40 -55.87 15.34
CA GLN A 6 -13.25 -55.14 14.77
C GLN A 6 -13.56 -54.59 13.37
N LEU A 7 -14.36 -55.32 12.57
CA LEU A 7 -14.82 -54.86 11.25
C LEU A 7 -15.75 -53.64 11.38
N ASN A 8 -16.69 -53.67 12.33
CA ASN A 8 -17.57 -52.53 12.61
C ASN A 8 -16.80 -51.31 13.11
N GLN A 9 -15.76 -51.51 13.94
CA GLN A 9 -14.95 -50.39 14.44
C GLN A 9 -14.14 -49.74 13.32
N LEU A 10 -13.55 -50.54 12.41
CA LEU A 10 -12.83 -50.06 11.23
C LEU A 10 -13.76 -49.34 10.24
N GLU A 11 -14.99 -49.83 10.00
CA GLU A 11 -15.99 -49.12 9.19
C GLU A 11 -16.42 -47.79 9.83
N ILE A 12 -16.63 -47.77 11.16
CA ILE A 12 -16.99 -46.55 11.89
C ILE A 12 -15.85 -45.51 11.85
N ASP A 13 -14.60 -45.97 11.97
CA ASP A 13 -13.43 -45.10 11.93
C ASP A 13 -13.17 -44.58 10.50
N PHE A 14 -13.43 -45.39 9.46
CA PHE A 14 -13.40 -44.98 8.05
C PHE A 14 -14.49 -43.93 7.73
N ILE A 15 -15.72 -44.12 8.24
CA ILE A 15 -16.82 -43.13 8.13
C ILE A 15 -16.51 -41.83 8.89
N ARG A 16 -15.65 -41.88 9.92
CA ARG A 16 -15.23 -40.70 10.69
C ARG A 16 -14.10 -39.92 10.02
N GLU A 17 -13.18 -40.59 9.33
CA GLU A 17 -12.10 -39.95 8.57
C GLU A 17 -12.61 -39.30 7.27
N ASP A 18 -13.65 -39.85 6.64
CA ASP A 18 -14.17 -39.39 5.34
C ASP A 18 -15.24 -38.28 5.44
N ARG A 19 -15.50 -37.77 6.65
CA ARG A 19 -16.23 -36.49 6.76
C ARG A 19 -15.27 -35.37 6.38
N GLU A 20 -15.26 -35.00 5.11
CA GLU A 20 -14.79 -33.68 4.70
C GLU A 20 -15.33 -32.65 5.69
N LYS A 21 -14.42 -32.01 6.43
CA LYS A 21 -14.82 -30.94 7.36
C LYS A 21 -15.46 -29.85 6.52
N VAL A 22 -16.79 -29.79 6.51
CA VAL A 22 -17.54 -28.73 5.84
C VAL A 22 -17.19 -27.42 6.52
N VAL A 23 -16.25 -26.67 5.93
CA VAL A 23 -15.86 -25.36 6.45
C VAL A 23 -17.03 -24.41 6.19
N PRO A 24 -17.60 -23.76 7.22
CA PRO A 24 -18.70 -22.83 7.03
C PRO A 24 -18.31 -21.71 6.06
N ALA A 25 -19.19 -21.38 5.13
CA ALA A 25 -18.96 -20.30 4.18
C ALA A 25 -18.77 -18.96 4.90
N LYS A 26 -17.80 -18.15 4.45
CA LYS A 26 -17.54 -16.80 4.96
C LYS A 26 -18.19 -15.75 4.06
N ARG A 27 -18.84 -14.74 4.64
CA ARG A 27 -19.36 -13.58 3.91
C ARG A 27 -18.21 -12.72 3.40
N VAL A 28 -18.33 -12.25 2.16
CA VAL A 28 -17.38 -11.33 1.51
C VAL A 28 -18.13 -10.06 1.12
N ASP A 29 -17.52 -8.90 1.40
CA ASP A 29 -18.09 -7.60 1.05
C ASP A 29 -17.77 -7.25 -0.41
N ILE A 30 -18.75 -6.67 -1.12
CA ILE A 30 -18.56 -6.07 -2.45
C ILE A 30 -18.34 -4.58 -2.23
N VAL A 31 -17.16 -4.08 -2.61
CA VAL A 31 -16.72 -2.70 -2.31
C VAL A 31 -16.34 -1.93 -3.57
N SER A 32 -16.52 -0.61 -3.53
CA SER A 32 -15.94 0.34 -4.47
C SER A 32 -14.87 1.18 -3.78
N VAL A 33 -13.75 1.45 -4.45
CA VAL A 33 -12.69 2.32 -3.93
C VAL A 33 -12.62 3.59 -4.75
N LYS A 34 -12.44 4.75 -4.09
CA LYS A 34 -12.31 6.06 -4.73
C LYS A 34 -11.17 6.87 -4.13
N MET A 35 -10.44 7.57 -4.99
CA MET A 35 -9.52 8.64 -4.57
C MET A 35 -10.30 9.96 -4.48
N VAL A 36 -10.00 10.77 -3.47
CA VAL A 36 -10.59 12.10 -3.28
C VAL A 36 -9.49 13.14 -3.49
N LYS A 37 -9.76 14.13 -4.35
CA LYS A 37 -8.88 15.28 -4.51
C LYS A 37 -9.18 16.30 -3.42
N GLU A 38 -8.28 16.43 -2.45
CA GLU A 38 -8.41 17.41 -1.35
C GLU A 38 -8.02 18.82 -1.79
N GLN A 39 -6.94 18.93 -2.58
CA GLN A 39 -6.41 20.21 -3.06
C GLN A 39 -5.63 20.06 -4.37
N SER A 40 -5.17 21.18 -4.93
CA SER A 40 -4.19 21.18 -6.02
C SER A 40 -3.22 22.34 -5.90
N MET A 41 -1.99 22.11 -6.34
CA MET A 41 -0.94 23.11 -6.45
C MET A 41 -0.51 23.28 -7.91
N LEU A 42 -0.01 24.47 -8.26
CA LEU A 42 0.58 24.70 -9.57
C LEU A 42 2.03 24.22 -9.59
N TYR A 43 2.36 23.37 -10.56
CA TYR A 43 3.74 22.94 -10.84
C TYR A 43 4.17 23.41 -12.24
N LYS A 44 5.07 24.40 -12.28
CA LYS A 44 5.41 25.11 -13.53
C LYS A 44 6.23 24.29 -14.52
N LYS A 45 7.10 23.39 -14.03
CA LYS A 45 7.98 22.56 -14.87
C LYS A 45 7.22 21.54 -15.72
N ARG A 46 5.98 21.19 -15.34
CA ARG A 46 5.08 20.18 -15.94
C ARG A 46 5.60 18.75 -15.94
N VAL A 47 6.86 18.55 -16.30
CA VAL A 47 7.53 17.25 -16.36
C VAL A 47 8.57 17.16 -15.23
N VAL A 48 8.75 15.96 -14.68
CA VAL A 48 9.85 15.63 -13.79
C VAL A 48 10.86 14.80 -14.57
N SER A 49 12.03 15.38 -14.82
CA SER A 49 13.07 14.82 -15.69
C SER A 49 14.38 14.52 -14.96
N SER A 50 14.50 14.96 -13.72
CA SER A 50 15.68 14.76 -12.88
C SER A 50 15.32 14.61 -11.40
N PRO A 51 16.21 14.05 -10.56
CA PRO A 51 16.02 14.04 -9.11
C PRO A 51 15.82 15.44 -8.51
N HIS A 52 16.45 16.47 -9.09
CA HIS A 52 16.30 17.84 -8.64
C HIS A 52 14.88 18.38 -8.92
N ASP A 53 14.26 18.02 -10.05
CA ASP A 53 12.86 18.36 -10.33
C ASP A 53 11.92 17.75 -9.28
N ALA A 54 12.18 16.50 -8.89
CA ALA A 54 11.42 15.81 -7.86
C ALA A 54 11.58 16.49 -6.48
N TYR A 55 12.81 16.87 -6.12
CA TYR A 55 13.10 17.62 -4.90
C TYR A 55 12.32 18.94 -4.84
N GLU A 56 12.37 19.76 -5.90
CA GLU A 56 11.66 21.05 -5.94
C GLU A 56 10.14 20.86 -5.83
N LEU A 57 9.59 19.85 -6.50
CA LEU A 57 8.17 19.52 -6.42
C LEU A 57 7.75 19.13 -4.99
N ILE A 58 8.49 18.22 -4.37
CA ILE A 58 8.18 17.73 -3.01
C ILE A 58 8.37 18.85 -1.98
N LYS A 59 9.43 19.65 -2.12
CA LYS A 59 9.68 20.82 -1.26
C LYS A 59 8.56 21.84 -1.37
N GLN A 60 8.12 22.16 -2.59
CA GLN A 60 6.99 23.07 -2.80
C GLN A 60 5.70 22.54 -2.18
N PHE A 61 5.48 21.22 -2.21
CA PHE A 61 4.31 20.58 -1.61
C PHE A 61 4.34 20.57 -0.07
N LEU A 62 5.46 20.16 0.52
CA LEU A 62 5.60 20.05 1.99
C LEU A 62 5.71 21.41 2.68
N GLY A 63 6.45 22.35 2.09
CA GLY A 63 6.81 23.60 2.77
C GLY A 63 7.67 23.34 4.02
N ASP A 64 7.49 24.17 5.05
CA ASP A 64 8.25 24.11 6.31
C ASP A 64 7.51 23.25 7.34
N VAL A 65 7.62 21.93 7.18
CA VAL A 65 7.05 20.95 8.11
C VAL A 65 8.05 20.57 9.22
N ASP A 66 7.54 20.39 10.44
CA ASP A 66 8.31 20.09 11.66
C ASP A 66 8.48 18.59 11.94
N ARG A 67 7.89 17.73 11.11
CA ARG A 67 7.93 16.26 11.23
C ARG A 67 8.49 15.63 9.96
N GLU A 68 8.89 14.37 10.06
CA GLU A 68 9.25 13.57 8.89
C GLU A 68 7.98 13.13 8.15
N TYR A 69 7.90 13.44 6.87
CA TYR A 69 6.86 13.00 5.96
C TYR A 69 7.48 12.11 4.91
N PHE A 70 6.81 11.01 4.58
CA PHE A 70 7.11 10.21 3.41
C PHE A 70 6.02 10.44 2.37
N VAL A 71 6.44 10.89 1.19
CA VAL A 71 5.59 11.37 0.11
C VAL A 71 5.73 10.47 -1.10
N VAL A 72 4.61 10.21 -1.76
CA VAL A 72 4.52 9.54 -3.05
C VAL A 72 3.98 10.52 -4.09
N VAL A 73 4.75 10.76 -5.14
CA VAL A 73 4.34 11.53 -6.31
C VAL A 73 4.01 10.55 -7.42
N CYS A 74 2.78 10.59 -7.92
CA CYS A 74 2.31 9.75 -9.02
C CYS A 74 2.54 10.46 -10.35
N LEU A 75 2.99 9.71 -11.36
CA LEU A 75 3.34 10.23 -12.69
C LEU A 75 2.48 9.60 -13.79
N ASP A 76 2.23 10.36 -14.85
CA ASP A 76 1.73 9.83 -16.12
C ASP A 76 2.86 9.27 -17.01
N THR A 77 2.51 8.76 -18.20
CA THR A 77 3.48 8.19 -19.17
C THR A 77 4.45 9.21 -19.76
N LYS A 78 4.25 10.51 -19.50
CA LYS A 78 5.13 11.61 -19.92
C LYS A 78 5.94 12.16 -18.73
N ASN A 79 5.97 11.44 -17.61
CA ASN A 79 6.58 11.87 -16.35
C ASN A 79 6.02 13.19 -15.81
N GLN A 80 4.75 13.48 -16.06
CA GLN A 80 4.06 14.63 -15.47
C GLN A 80 3.42 14.23 -14.14
N PRO A 81 3.59 15.00 -13.05
CA PRO A 81 2.92 14.74 -11.77
C PRO A 81 1.40 14.84 -11.90
N THR A 82 0.70 13.79 -11.48
CA THR A 82 -0.77 13.72 -11.52
C THR A 82 -1.42 13.74 -10.14
N ALA A 83 -0.73 13.19 -9.14
CA ALA A 83 -1.18 13.18 -7.75
C ALA A 83 0.02 13.18 -6.79
N ILE A 84 -0.19 13.71 -5.59
CA ILE A 84 0.76 13.65 -4.47
C ILE A 84 0.02 13.14 -3.24
N ASN A 85 0.61 12.19 -2.52
CA ASN A 85 0.05 11.65 -1.28
C ASN A 85 1.15 11.51 -0.21
N ILE A 86 0.82 11.89 1.02
CA ILE A 86 1.61 11.56 2.20
C ILE A 86 1.18 10.15 2.64
N CYS A 87 2.07 9.16 2.50
CA CYS A 87 1.74 7.79 2.88
C CYS A 87 2.21 7.43 4.30
N HIS A 88 3.12 8.23 4.87
CA HIS A 88 3.56 8.09 6.25
C HIS A 88 3.97 9.43 6.86
N ILE A 89 3.71 9.60 8.15
CA ILE A 89 4.21 10.70 8.96
C ILE A 89 4.98 10.05 10.11
N GLY A 90 6.30 10.16 10.05
CA GLY A 90 7.22 9.58 11.02
C GLY A 90 7.31 10.38 12.31
N SER A 91 7.99 9.79 13.29
CA SER A 91 8.47 10.48 14.49
C SER A 91 9.92 10.94 14.30
N LEU A 92 10.54 11.53 15.33
CA LEU A 92 11.92 12.04 15.28
C LEU A 92 13.01 10.97 14.96
N ALA A 93 12.69 9.67 15.05
CA ALA A 93 13.70 8.60 15.11
C ALA A 93 13.73 7.63 13.91
N ALA A 94 12.62 7.48 13.17
CA ALA A 94 12.53 6.69 11.93
C ALA A 94 11.10 6.66 11.39
N SER A 95 10.99 6.44 10.08
CA SER A 95 9.74 6.13 9.38
C SER A 95 9.84 4.75 8.72
N ILE A 96 9.13 3.74 9.23
CA ILE A 96 8.98 2.45 8.56
C ILE A 96 7.83 2.56 7.56
N VAL A 97 8.17 2.58 6.26
CA VAL A 97 7.17 2.64 5.18
C VAL A 97 6.96 1.27 4.57
N HIS A 98 5.73 0.76 4.66
CA HIS A 98 5.37 -0.51 4.04
C HIS A 98 5.02 -0.28 2.55
N PRO A 99 5.49 -1.13 1.60
CA PRO A 99 5.19 -0.99 0.17
C PRO A 99 3.70 -0.82 -0.16
N ARG A 100 2.81 -1.53 0.54
CA ARG A 100 1.34 -1.34 0.46
C ARG A 100 0.87 0.11 0.56
N GLU A 101 1.50 0.94 1.40
CA GLU A 101 1.11 2.35 1.56
C GLU A 101 1.65 3.22 0.43
N VAL A 102 2.76 2.83 -0.20
CA VAL A 102 3.29 3.49 -1.40
C VAL A 102 2.47 3.14 -2.65
N LEU A 103 2.12 1.85 -2.78
CA LEU A 103 1.40 1.35 -3.96
C LEU A 103 -0.08 1.73 -3.96
N LYS A 104 -0.71 1.89 -2.79
CA LYS A 104 -2.12 2.29 -2.69
C LYS A 104 -2.43 3.58 -3.46
N PRO A 105 -1.77 4.73 -3.23
CA PRO A 105 -2.03 5.95 -3.99
C PRO A 105 -1.67 5.78 -5.47
N ALA A 106 -0.55 5.11 -5.79
CA ALA A 106 -0.12 4.90 -7.18
C ALA A 106 -1.14 4.11 -8.00
N ILE A 107 -1.69 3.03 -7.44
CA ILE A 107 -2.73 2.22 -8.08
C ILE A 107 -4.02 3.02 -8.22
N LEU A 108 -4.45 3.69 -7.14
CA LEU A 108 -5.71 4.45 -7.15
C LEU A 108 -5.67 5.66 -8.11
N SER A 109 -4.49 6.22 -8.39
CA SER A 109 -4.32 7.30 -9.37
C SER A 109 -4.07 6.82 -10.80
N ASN A 110 -4.04 5.49 -11.05
CA ASN A 110 -3.62 4.91 -12.33
C ASN A 110 -2.24 5.43 -12.79
N ALA A 111 -1.27 5.48 -11.88
CA ALA A 111 0.05 5.99 -12.18
C ALA A 111 0.80 5.09 -13.17
N ALA A 112 1.48 5.69 -14.15
CA ALA A 112 2.41 4.99 -15.03
C ALA A 112 3.78 4.77 -14.35
N GLY A 113 4.12 5.63 -13.41
CA GLY A 113 5.31 5.56 -12.56
C GLY A 113 5.10 6.40 -11.31
N PHE A 114 6.00 6.28 -10.33
CA PHE A 114 5.93 7.09 -9.12
C PHE A 114 7.32 7.44 -8.61
N ILE A 115 7.38 8.51 -7.83
CA ILE A 115 8.58 8.97 -7.11
C ILE A 115 8.24 8.92 -5.62
N VAL A 116 9.23 8.55 -4.81
CA VAL A 116 9.15 8.65 -3.36
C VAL A 116 10.18 9.65 -2.85
N GLY A 117 9.84 10.34 -1.77
CA GLY A 117 10.78 11.20 -1.06
C GLY A 117 10.36 11.39 0.38
N HIS A 118 11.32 11.72 1.24
CA HIS A 118 11.06 12.11 2.61
C HIS A 118 11.82 13.40 2.96
N ASN A 119 11.35 14.09 3.99
CA ASN A 119 12.10 15.19 4.60
C ASN A 119 12.64 14.77 5.98
N HIS A 120 13.80 15.32 6.34
CA HIS A 120 14.36 15.23 7.69
C HIS A 120 14.42 16.64 8.29
N PRO A 121 13.52 17.00 9.23
CA PRO A 121 13.50 18.32 9.85
C PRO A 121 14.81 18.69 10.58
N SER A 122 15.58 17.69 11.00
CA SER A 122 16.90 17.86 11.63
C SER A 122 17.98 18.36 10.67
N GLY A 123 17.73 18.32 9.35
CA GLY A 123 18.70 18.68 8.32
C GLY A 123 19.80 17.64 8.08
N VAL A 124 19.80 16.52 8.81
CA VAL A 124 20.71 15.40 8.57
C VAL A 124 20.10 14.50 7.49
N ILE A 125 20.78 14.38 6.36
CA ILE A 125 20.38 13.50 5.26
C ILE A 125 20.93 12.10 5.58
N LEU A 126 20.05 11.10 5.65
CA LEU A 126 20.40 9.68 5.71
C LEU A 126 20.28 9.03 4.33
#